data_AF-G6YTH2-F1
#
_entry.id   AF-G6YTH2-F1
#
_cell.length_a   1.000
_cell.length_b   1.000
_cell.length_c   1.000
_cell.angle_alpha   90.00
_cell.angle_beta   90.00
_cell.angle_gamma   90.00
#
_symmetry.space_group_name_H-M   'P 1'
#
loop_
_entity.id
_entity.type
_entity.pdbx_description
1 polymer ?
#
loop_
_entity_poly.entity_id
_entity_poly.type
_entity_poly.pdbx_seq_one_letter_code
_entity_poly.pdbx_strand_id
1 'polypeptide(L)'
;MSPRGIRLRQKHPLLHMVEADLPDMAARKALRLMATGRLAAAMAKRPGSVYLSESYYQPRQPVLNTTLKVLGGVLGAVTRSEVSFHFQTDEQARKHFLSCGFTSTTVHDPRSWYGILPIPESRGEPMVRVIEAGC
;
A
#
# COMPACT_ATOMS: atom_id res chain seq x y z
N MET A 1 -8.65 -16.08 1.05
CA MET A 1 -9.27 -14.76 1.32
C MET A 1 -9.36 -14.56 2.82
N SER A 2 -8.88 -13.43 3.34
CA SER A 2 -8.94 -13.07 4.75
C SER A 2 -10.38 -12.77 5.21
N PRO A 3 -10.67 -12.81 6.52
CA PRO A 3 -11.97 -12.40 7.06
C PRO A 3 -12.38 -10.97 6.67
N ARG A 4 -11.41 -10.07 6.45
CA ARG A 4 -11.67 -8.71 5.96
C ARG A 4 -12.10 -8.73 4.49
N GLY A 5 -11.40 -9.52 3.66
CA GLY A 5 -11.73 -9.67 2.25
C GLY A 5 -13.12 -10.25 2.00
N ILE A 6 -13.54 -11.20 2.83
CA ILE A 6 -14.89 -11.79 2.79
C ILE A 6 -15.96 -10.73 3.10
N ARG A 7 -15.81 -9.97 4.19
CA ARG A 7 -16.76 -8.90 4.56
C ARG A 7 -16.87 -7.82 3.49
N LEU A 8 -15.75 -7.48 2.84
CA LEU A 8 -15.76 -6.49 1.77
C LEU A 8 -16.57 -6.98 0.55
N ARG A 9 -16.37 -8.22 0.11
CA ARG A 9 -17.17 -8.81 -0.99
C ARG A 9 -18.64 -8.96 -0.63
N GLN A 10 -18.97 -9.26 0.62
CA GLN A 10 -20.37 -9.29 1.08
C GLN A 10 -21.02 -7.90 1.02
N LYS A 11 -20.31 -6.86 1.43
CA LYS A 11 -20.80 -5.48 1.41
C LYS A 11 -20.86 -4.88 -0.01
N HIS A 12 -19.94 -5.29 -0.89
CA HIS A 12 -19.82 -4.80 -2.26
C HIS A 12 -19.81 -5.97 -3.26
N PRO A 13 -20.98 -6.56 -3.59
CA PRO A 13 -21.07 -7.79 -4.40
C PRO A 13 -20.55 -7.64 -5.84
N LEU A 14 -20.59 -6.41 -6.37
CA LEU A 14 -20.10 -6.08 -7.71
C LEU A 14 -18.56 -5.93 -7.77
N LEU A 15 -17.88 -5.88 -6.63
CA LEU A 15 -16.42 -5.73 -6.58
C LEU A 15 -15.73 -7.09 -6.79
N HIS A 16 -15.11 -7.27 -7.96
CA HIS A 16 -14.27 -8.43 -8.23
C HIS A 16 -12.86 -8.26 -7.64
N MET A 17 -12.74 -8.50 -6.32
CA MET A 17 -11.48 -8.38 -5.59
C MET A 17 -10.68 -9.69 -5.61
N VAL A 18 -9.42 -9.60 -6.00
CA VAL A 18 -8.42 -10.66 -5.82
C VAL A 18 -7.49 -10.24 -4.68
N GLU A 19 -7.54 -10.97 -3.57
CA GLU A 19 -6.59 -10.81 -2.48
C GLU A 19 -5.38 -11.69 -2.79
N ALA A 20 -4.20 -11.09 -2.94
CA ALA A 20 -2.98 -11.88 -2.98
C ALA A 20 -2.82 -12.58 -1.60
N ASP A 21 -2.47 -13.88 -1.57
CA ASP A 21 -2.37 -14.86 -0.45
C ASP A 21 -1.94 -14.33 0.96
N LEU A 22 -1.81 -15.23 1.97
CA LEU A 22 -1.42 -14.91 3.36
C LEU A 22 -0.45 -13.70 3.49
N PRO A 23 -0.74 -12.74 4.40
CA PRO A 23 -0.27 -11.36 4.31
C PRO A 23 1.22 -11.22 4.05
N ASP A 24 2.08 -12.00 4.71
CA ASP A 24 3.53 -11.90 4.52
C ASP A 24 4.03 -12.60 3.24
N MET A 25 3.45 -13.73 2.85
CA MET A 25 3.94 -14.51 1.72
C MET A 25 3.52 -13.92 0.38
N ALA A 26 2.30 -13.38 0.32
CA ALA A 26 1.80 -12.70 -0.87
C ALA A 26 2.26 -11.27 -0.98
N ALA A 27 2.44 -10.54 0.13
CA ALA A 27 3.06 -9.22 0.06
C ALA A 27 4.48 -9.35 -0.49
N ARG A 28 5.29 -10.33 -0.03
CA ARG A 28 6.62 -10.59 -0.60
C ARG A 28 6.56 -10.94 -2.09
N LYS A 29 5.63 -11.81 -2.49
CA LYS A 29 5.47 -12.19 -3.91
C LYS A 29 5.00 -11.01 -4.77
N ALA A 30 4.03 -10.24 -4.30
CA ALA A 30 3.52 -9.04 -4.95
C ALA A 30 4.62 -7.98 -5.07
N LEU A 31 5.38 -7.72 -4.00
CA LEU A 31 6.52 -6.81 -4.01
C LEU A 31 7.55 -7.22 -5.07
N ARG A 32 7.87 -8.51 -5.18
CA ARG A 32 8.78 -9.04 -6.20
C ARG A 32 8.20 -8.91 -7.62
N LEU A 33 6.90 -9.16 -7.80
CA LEU A 33 6.22 -8.97 -9.09
C LEU A 33 6.13 -7.49 -9.47
N MET A 34 5.98 -6.60 -8.51
CA MET A 34 5.98 -5.15 -8.72
C MET A 34 7.37 -4.64 -9.07
N ALA A 35 8.39 -5.01 -8.30
CA ALA A 35 9.77 -4.62 -8.55
C ALA A 35 10.29 -5.10 -9.92
N THR A 36 9.69 -6.15 -10.49
CA THR A 36 10.02 -6.68 -11.82
C THR A 36 9.04 -6.24 -12.92
N GLY A 37 8.05 -5.39 -12.59
CA GLY A 37 6.98 -4.95 -13.49
C GLY A 37 6.01 -6.03 -13.96
N ARG A 38 6.16 -7.26 -13.47
CA ARG A 38 5.32 -8.41 -13.83
C ARG A 38 3.88 -8.26 -13.34
N LEU A 39 3.67 -7.56 -12.22
CA LEU A 39 2.30 -7.31 -11.74
C LEU A 39 1.54 -6.40 -12.70
N ALA A 40 2.14 -5.27 -13.10
CA ALA A 40 1.54 -4.35 -14.07
C ALA A 40 1.28 -5.05 -15.41
N ALA A 41 2.24 -5.83 -15.92
CA ALA A 41 2.06 -6.61 -17.14
C ALA A 41 0.92 -7.65 -17.05
N ALA A 42 0.69 -8.25 -15.87
CA ALA A 42 -0.43 -9.16 -15.66
C ALA A 42 -1.77 -8.43 -15.63
N MET A 43 -1.80 -7.25 -15.00
CA MET A 43 -2.99 -6.41 -14.90
C MET A 43 -3.39 -5.78 -16.24
N ALA A 44 -2.43 -5.41 -17.09
CA ALA A 44 -2.68 -4.89 -18.44
C ALA A 44 -3.50 -5.85 -19.32
N LYS A 45 -3.49 -7.16 -19.03
CA LYS A 45 -4.33 -8.16 -19.72
C LYS A 45 -5.81 -8.06 -19.35
N ARG A 46 -6.15 -7.23 -18.36
CA ARG A 46 -7.51 -7.04 -17.84
C ARG A 46 -7.76 -5.53 -17.63
N PRO A 47 -8.11 -4.80 -18.71
CA PRO A 47 -8.35 -3.37 -18.65
C PRO A 47 -9.39 -3.00 -17.58
N GLY A 48 -9.15 -1.88 -16.89
CA GLY A 48 -9.99 -1.44 -15.76
C GLY A 48 -9.68 -2.13 -14.43
N SER A 49 -8.64 -2.97 -14.38
CA SER A 49 -8.14 -3.49 -13.10
C SER A 49 -7.36 -2.43 -12.33
N VAL A 50 -7.55 -2.43 -11.00
CA VAL A 50 -6.91 -1.49 -10.08
C VAL A 50 -6.18 -2.25 -9.00
N TYR A 51 -4.95 -1.86 -8.74
CA TYR A 51 -4.14 -2.35 -7.64
C TYR A 51 -4.17 -1.32 -6.51
N LEU A 52 -4.67 -1.74 -5.34
CA LEU A 52 -4.67 -0.93 -4.13
C LEU A 52 -3.58 -1.44 -3.18
N SER A 53 -2.74 -0.51 -2.71
CA SER A 53 -1.66 -0.78 -1.76
C SER A 53 -1.63 0.29 -0.68
N GLU A 54 -1.38 -0.08 0.57
CA GLU A 54 -1.12 0.87 1.64
C GLU A 54 0.39 1.05 1.83
N SER A 55 0.82 2.28 2.09
CA SER A 55 2.20 2.60 2.44
C SER A 55 2.26 3.54 3.64
N TYR A 56 3.31 3.40 4.45
CA TYR A 56 3.55 4.23 5.63
C TYR A 56 4.74 5.14 5.35
N TYR A 57 4.50 6.44 5.42
CA TYR A 57 5.53 7.44 5.16
C TYR A 57 6.42 7.61 6.38
N GLN A 58 7.70 7.90 6.13
CA GLN A 58 8.61 8.24 7.20
C GLN A 58 8.16 9.54 7.86
N PRO A 59 8.04 9.58 9.20
CA PRO A 59 7.78 10.82 9.91
C PRO A 59 8.83 11.88 9.55
N ARG A 60 8.49 13.17 9.62
CA ARG A 60 9.47 14.24 9.34
C ARG A 60 10.39 14.56 10.53
N GLN A 61 10.11 14.04 11.72
CA GLN A 61 10.87 14.33 12.94
C GLN A 61 12.12 13.43 13.05
N PRO A 62 13.35 13.97 13.12
CA PRO A 62 14.59 13.19 13.06
C PRO A 62 14.73 12.14 14.18
N VAL A 63 14.32 12.48 15.41
CA VAL A 63 14.45 11.60 16.58
C VAL A 63 13.46 10.43 16.50
N LEU A 64 12.23 10.68 16.07
CA LEU A 64 11.20 9.65 15.91
C LEU A 64 11.57 8.66 14.80
N ASN A 65 12.19 9.15 13.72
CA ASN A 65 12.65 8.31 12.61
C ASN A 65 13.71 7.29 13.02
N THR A 66 14.68 7.71 13.83
CA THR A 66 15.76 6.82 14.27
C THR A 66 15.21 5.69 15.15
N THR A 67 14.37 6.03 16.13
CA THR A 67 13.76 5.04 17.02
C THR A 67 12.85 4.07 16.27
N LEU A 68 12.04 4.56 15.33
CA LEU A 68 11.16 3.70 14.51
C LEU A 68 11.95 2.78 13.57
N LYS A 69 13.10 3.21 13.03
CA LYS A 69 13.96 2.34 12.22
C LYS A 69 14.59 1.22 13.04
N VAL A 70 15.06 1.53 14.25
CA VAL A 70 15.65 0.52 15.15
C VAL A 70 14.58 -0.49 15.57
N LEU A 71 13.41 -0.03 16.01
CA LEU A 71 12.29 -0.89 16.37
C LEU A 71 11.79 -1.70 15.17
N GLY A 72 11.71 -1.09 13.98
CA GLY A 72 11.35 -1.75 12.74
C GLY A 72 12.33 -2.85 12.34
N GLY A 73 13.64 -2.63 12.53
CA GLY A 73 14.68 -3.63 12.26
C GLY A 73 14.60 -4.83 13.21
N VAL A 74 14.41 -4.59 14.51
CA VAL A 74 14.23 -5.66 15.51
C VAL A 74 12.95 -6.44 15.24
N LEU A 75 11.83 -5.73 15.00
CA LEU A 75 10.55 -6.36 14.67
C LEU A 75 10.67 -7.16 13.38
N GLY A 76 11.37 -6.65 12.37
CA GLY A 76 11.58 -7.33 11.11
C GLY A 76 12.45 -8.58 11.23
N ALA A 77 13.43 -8.60 12.13
CA ALA A 77 14.21 -9.81 12.43
C ALA A 77 13.36 -10.89 13.11
N VAL A 78 12.47 -10.49 14.04
CA VAL A 78 11.60 -11.42 14.78
C VAL A 78 10.45 -11.95 13.91
N THR A 79 9.82 -11.08 13.11
CA THR A 79 8.66 -11.41 12.27
C THR A 79 9.05 -11.93 10.89
N ARG A 80 10.35 -11.85 10.53
CA ARG A 80 10.84 -11.97 9.14
C ARG A 80 10.15 -11.02 8.16
N SER A 81 9.52 -9.94 8.61
CA SER A 81 8.81 -8.99 7.75
C SER A 81 9.60 -7.69 7.61
N GLU A 82 9.85 -7.27 6.37
CA GLU A 82 10.46 -5.96 6.09
C GLU A 82 9.42 -4.86 6.36
N VAL A 83 9.49 -4.22 7.54
CA VAL A 83 8.75 -3.00 7.84
C VAL A 83 9.51 -1.83 7.24
N SER A 84 9.41 -1.72 5.92
CA SER A 84 10.10 -0.67 5.18
C SER A 84 9.17 0.54 5.02
N PHE A 85 9.53 1.64 5.66
CA PHE A 85 8.91 2.94 5.40
C PHE A 85 9.45 3.46 4.06
N HIS A 86 8.76 3.13 2.97
CA HIS A 86 9.32 3.21 1.62
C HIS A 86 9.37 4.61 1.02
N PHE A 87 8.52 5.54 1.49
CA PHE A 87 8.36 6.84 0.84
C PHE A 87 8.37 7.99 1.84
N GLN A 88 8.89 9.13 1.39
CA GLN A 88 8.88 10.40 2.11
C GLN A 88 7.82 11.36 1.57
N THR A 89 7.40 11.18 0.30
CA THR A 89 6.46 12.06 -0.38
C THR A 89 5.54 11.30 -1.35
N ASP A 90 4.36 11.86 -1.60
CA ASP A 90 3.37 11.35 -2.55
C ASP A 90 3.97 11.19 -3.94
N GLU A 91 4.79 12.14 -4.37
CA GLU A 91 5.45 12.09 -5.67
C GLU A 91 6.48 10.97 -5.79
N GLN A 92 7.19 10.64 -4.69
CA GLN A 92 8.13 9.52 -4.69
C GLN A 92 7.39 8.19 -4.85
N ALA A 93 6.28 8.01 -4.12
CA ALA A 93 5.44 6.82 -4.25
C ALA A 93 4.86 6.71 -5.66
N ARG A 94 4.33 7.82 -6.20
CA ARG A 94 3.79 7.87 -7.56
C ARG A 94 4.82 7.47 -8.61
N LYS A 95 6.01 8.08 -8.58
CA LYS A 95 7.11 7.76 -9.50
C LYS A 95 7.54 6.30 -9.40
N HIS A 96 7.60 5.74 -8.19
CA HIS A 96 7.98 4.34 -7.99
C HIS A 96 7.00 3.39 -8.68
N PHE A 97 5.70 3.57 -8.48
CA PHE A 97 4.70 2.70 -9.11
C PHE A 97 4.67 2.85 -10.64
N LEU A 98 4.82 4.08 -11.16
CA LEU A 98 4.98 4.29 -12.60
C LEU A 98 6.23 3.56 -13.14
N SER A 99 7.35 3.59 -12.40
CA SER A 99 8.56 2.85 -12.78
C SER A 99 8.40 1.32 -12.75
N CYS A 100 7.42 0.82 -11.97
CA CYS A 100 7.02 -0.59 -11.96
C CYS A 100 6.09 -0.97 -13.13
N GLY A 101 5.84 -0.05 -14.08
CA GLY A 101 5.10 -0.33 -15.31
C GLY A 101 3.58 -0.09 -15.25
N PHE A 102 3.07 0.47 -14.14
CA PHE A 102 1.68 0.94 -14.09
C PHE A 102 1.50 2.17 -14.99
N THR A 103 0.35 2.29 -15.66
CA THR A 103 0.06 3.39 -16.59
C THR A 103 -0.50 4.62 -15.86
N SER A 104 -1.17 4.40 -14.72
CA SER A 104 -1.69 5.44 -13.84
C SER A 104 -1.38 5.13 -12.38
N THR A 105 -1.16 6.18 -11.58
CA THR A 105 -0.99 6.05 -10.13
C THR A 105 -1.51 7.30 -9.43
N THR A 106 -2.41 7.10 -8.46
CA THR A 106 -2.95 8.11 -7.56
C THR A 106 -2.58 7.75 -6.12
N VAL A 107 -2.06 8.73 -5.38
CA VAL A 107 -1.77 8.58 -3.95
C VAL A 107 -2.86 9.32 -3.18
N HIS A 108 -3.63 8.58 -2.40
CA HIS A 108 -4.73 9.09 -1.60
C HIS A 108 -4.24 9.44 -0.19
N ASP A 109 -4.34 10.72 0.15
CA ASP A 109 -4.21 11.21 1.51
C ASP A 109 -5.53 11.00 2.27
N PRO A 110 -5.52 10.35 3.46
CA PRO A 110 -6.71 10.19 4.29
C PRO A 110 -7.43 11.51 4.58
N ARG A 111 -6.72 12.64 4.66
CA ARG A 111 -7.30 13.97 4.92
C ARG A 111 -8.32 14.38 3.88
N SER A 112 -8.14 13.97 2.62
CA SER A 112 -9.10 14.24 1.55
C SER A 112 -10.46 13.57 1.76
N TRP A 113 -10.55 12.63 2.70
CA TRP A 113 -11.74 11.84 2.99
C TRP A 113 -12.30 12.06 4.40
N TYR A 114 -11.70 12.95 5.19
CA TYR A 114 -12.23 13.34 6.50
C TYR A 114 -13.59 14.03 6.33
N GLY A 115 -14.55 13.68 7.18
CA GLY A 115 -15.95 14.11 7.04
C GLY A 115 -16.73 13.48 5.87
N ILE A 116 -16.08 12.74 4.96
CA ILE A 116 -16.74 12.03 3.85
C ILE A 116 -16.90 10.56 4.18
N LEU A 117 -15.82 9.93 4.68
CA LEU A 117 -15.82 8.54 5.11
C LEU A 117 -15.81 8.45 6.64
N PRO A 118 -16.40 7.40 7.24
CA PRO A 118 -16.36 7.17 8.67
C PRO A 118 -15.00 6.61 9.10
N ILE A 119 -13.93 7.38 8.88
CA ILE A 119 -12.55 7.02 9.20
C ILE A 119 -12.00 7.90 10.34
N PRO A 120 -11.11 7.38 11.20
CA PRO A 120 -10.49 8.18 12.25
C PRO A 120 -9.65 9.32 11.69
N GLU A 121 -9.75 10.49 12.32
CA GLU A 121 -8.97 11.67 11.97
C GLU A 121 -7.67 11.72 12.77
N SER A 122 -6.54 11.98 12.09
CA SER A 122 -5.24 12.12 12.72
C SER A 122 -5.04 13.54 13.24
N ARG A 123 -4.44 13.69 14.44
CA ARG A 123 -4.09 15.01 15.01
C ARG A 123 -2.89 15.70 14.33
N GLY A 124 -2.24 15.02 13.38
CA GLY A 124 -1.07 15.51 12.65
C GLY A 124 -0.99 14.90 11.25
N GLU A 125 0.17 14.99 10.60
CA GLU A 125 0.41 14.40 9.27
C GLU A 125 0.13 12.87 9.32
N PRO A 126 -0.90 12.37 8.62
CA PRO A 126 -1.18 10.94 8.61
C PRO A 126 0.01 10.19 8.00
N MET A 127 0.46 9.13 8.68
CA MET A 127 1.57 8.32 8.15
C MET A 127 1.11 7.43 7.00
N VAL A 128 -0.14 7.00 6.98
CA VAL A 128 -0.66 6.10 5.95
C VAL A 128 -0.99 6.85 4.67
N ARG A 129 -0.71 6.22 3.54
CA ARG A 129 -1.18 6.56 2.19
C ARG A 129 -1.79 5.33 1.55
N VAL A 130 -2.90 5.52 0.83
CA VAL A 130 -3.46 4.48 -0.04
C VAL A 130 -3.05 4.80 -1.46
N ILE A 131 -2.37 3.87 -2.11
CA ILE A 131 -1.88 4.00 -3.48
C ILE A 131 -2.82 3.19 -4.36
N GLU A 132 -3.37 3.86 -5.37
CA GLU A 132 -4.20 3.29 -6.41
C GLU A 132 -3.40 3.28 -7.72
N ALA A 133 -3.17 2.12 -8.31
CA ALA A 133 -2.40 1.98 -9.54
C ALA A 133 -3.16 1.17 -10.60
N GLY A 134 -3.20 1.69 -11.82
CA GLY A 134 -3.94 1.12 -12.95
C GLY A 134 -3.04 0.69 -14.11
N CYS A 135 -3.60 -0.12 -15.02
CA CYS A 135 -2.98 -0.55 -16.28
C CYS A 135 -3.93 -0.29 -17.44
#